data_AF-A0A1I4VBH8-F1
#
_entry.id   AF-A0A1I4VBH8-F1
#
_cell.length_a   1.000
_cell.length_b   1.000
_cell.length_c   1.000
_cell.angle_alpha   90.00
_cell.angle_beta   90.00
_cell.angle_gamma   90.00
#
_symmetry.space_group_name_H-M   'P 1'
#
loop_
_entity.id
_entity.type
_entity.pdbx_description
1 polymer ?
#
loop_
_entity_poly.entity_id
_entity_poly.type
_entity_poly.pdbx_seq_one_letter_code
_entity_poly.pdbx_strand_id
1 'polypeptide(L)'
;MASVINTNVPSLTAQRNLSKSQSSLNTSLQRLSSGLRINSAKDDAAGLAISERFTSQIKGLDQAKRNANDGVSLAQTGEGALSQMSDLLQRVRELAVQSANATNSLTDRQAINSEVTQLVSELDRFSQTTEFNGQKLLDGSFGSATYQVGANANQTITATTANFRTSQYGSYQLGNATTNASTMSTGGTTQSGIISALATASSSGTVVTGSTAGSLVLNGAITSATVAVDGNDSAKDVATKINAAGTGIKADAKNESILTLANGFSYSLAVTGNGSATISFTVSNNDLNAAVAAFNDKSGQTGITAKLVNNNANIQLTSADGSDVYLVDNGSAAGGSIAVSGGSTMQLSGAYSTSGTGMRIGGQLTLDSDKSYSVQASGFAFGAGAVAAGVAASGTTASGSTLSAVSGLDVTTVANATNALRIVDSAIAAISGQRAKFGALQSRFEATISNLQTTSENMSAARSRILDTDYAAETANMTKGQILQQAGTAMLAQANSLPNQVLSLLQG
;
A
#
# COMPACT_ATOMS: atom_id res chain seq x y z
N MET A 1 -83.59 49.35 25.55
CA MET A 1 -83.38 48.29 24.54
C MET A 1 -84.67 47.51 24.43
N ALA A 2 -85.24 47.43 23.23
CA ALA A 2 -86.56 46.85 23.00
C ALA A 2 -86.56 45.32 23.20
N SER A 3 -87.46 44.82 24.05
CA SER A 3 -87.67 43.39 24.28
C SER A 3 -88.39 42.75 23.09
N VAL A 4 -87.63 42.24 22.12
CA VAL A 4 -88.15 41.41 21.03
C VAL A 4 -88.23 39.96 21.51
N ILE A 5 -89.44 39.39 21.60
CA ILE A 5 -89.69 38.06 22.21
C ILE A 5 -89.32 36.90 21.27
N ASN A 6 -89.47 37.07 19.95
CA ASN A 6 -89.24 36.00 18.97
C ASN A 6 -87.77 35.73 18.65
N THR A 7 -86.83 36.59 19.05
CA THR A 7 -85.39 36.39 18.79
C THR A 7 -84.59 36.62 20.06
N ASN A 8 -84.19 35.51 20.70
CA ASN A 8 -83.39 35.53 21.92
C ASN A 8 -81.89 35.65 21.59
N VAL A 9 -81.43 36.88 21.43
CA VAL A 9 -80.03 37.20 21.15
C VAL A 9 -79.06 36.70 22.25
N PRO A 10 -79.40 36.77 23.55
CA PRO A 10 -78.60 36.14 24.61
C PRO A 10 -78.39 34.63 24.43
N SER A 11 -79.44 33.87 24.10
CA SER A 11 -79.36 32.42 23.87
C SER A 11 -78.52 32.08 22.63
N LEU A 12 -78.70 32.78 21.51
CA LEU A 12 -77.87 32.64 20.30
C LEU A 12 -76.39 32.95 20.54
N THR A 13 -76.10 33.86 21.46
CA THR A 13 -74.72 34.21 21.85
C THR A 13 -74.14 33.14 22.78
N ALA A 14 -74.91 32.65 23.75
CA ALA A 14 -74.53 31.53 24.61
C ALA A 14 -74.27 30.24 23.80
N GLN A 15 -75.11 29.93 22.81
CA GLN A 15 -74.95 28.77 21.94
C GLN A 15 -73.69 28.87 21.07
N ARG A 16 -73.41 30.03 20.46
CA ARG A 16 -72.16 30.26 19.69
C ARG A 16 -70.92 30.10 20.56
N ASN A 17 -70.94 30.64 21.79
CA ASN A 17 -69.83 30.50 22.73
C ASN A 17 -69.66 29.04 23.21
N LEU A 18 -70.76 28.32 23.45
CA LEU A 18 -70.73 26.90 23.80
C LEU A 18 -70.15 26.05 22.67
N SER A 19 -70.57 26.25 21.42
CA SER A 19 -70.01 25.55 20.25
C SER A 19 -68.52 25.83 20.08
N LYS A 20 -68.07 27.06 20.34
CA LYS A 20 -66.64 27.42 20.30
C LYS A 20 -65.84 26.69 21.39
N SER A 21 -66.36 26.64 22.62
CA SER A 21 -65.72 25.90 23.73
C SER A 21 -65.70 24.39 23.47
N GLN A 22 -66.76 23.83 22.89
CA GLN A 22 -66.84 22.41 22.50
C GLN A 22 -65.78 22.06 21.43
N SER A 23 -65.61 22.91 20.41
CA SER A 23 -64.58 22.72 19.38
C SER A 23 -63.16 22.80 19.96
N SER A 24 -62.92 23.71 20.90
CA SER A 24 -61.63 23.84 21.59
C SER A 24 -61.33 22.61 22.43
N LEU A 25 -62.31 22.12 23.21
CA LEU A 25 -62.17 20.93 24.03
C LEU A 25 -61.85 19.68 23.19
N ASN A 26 -62.56 19.49 22.05
CA ASN A 26 -62.29 18.39 21.14
C ASN A 26 -60.87 18.43 20.56
N THR A 27 -60.36 19.63 20.26
CA THR A 27 -58.97 19.81 19.79
C THR A 27 -57.96 19.44 20.88
N SER A 28 -58.19 19.89 22.11
CA SER A 28 -57.35 19.53 23.26
C SER A 28 -57.34 18.02 23.53
N LEU A 29 -58.50 17.36 23.43
CA LEU A 29 -58.60 15.90 23.55
C LEU A 29 -57.83 15.17 22.45
N GLN A 30 -57.92 15.64 21.20
CA GLN A 30 -57.18 15.07 20.07
C GLN A 30 -55.66 15.21 20.25
N ARG A 31 -55.19 16.36 20.72
CA ARG A 31 -53.77 16.60 21.01
C ARG A 31 -53.27 15.76 22.17
N LEU A 32 -54.04 15.69 23.27
CA LEU A 32 -53.70 14.88 24.43
C LEU A 32 -53.64 13.37 24.10
N SER A 33 -54.59 12.90 23.27
CA SER A 33 -54.66 11.51 22.84
C SER A 33 -53.56 11.12 21.86
N SER A 34 -53.18 12.01 20.95
CA SER A 34 -52.12 11.74 19.96
C SER A 34 -50.71 12.05 20.47
N GLY A 35 -50.59 12.87 21.52
CA GLY A 35 -49.31 13.42 21.97
C GLY A 35 -48.72 14.47 21.03
N LEU A 36 -49.43 14.83 19.95
CA LEU A 36 -48.97 15.76 18.92
C LEU A 36 -49.80 17.04 18.97
N ARG A 37 -49.11 18.19 18.93
CA ARG A 37 -49.72 19.50 18.77
C ARG A 37 -50.32 19.68 17.37
N ILE A 38 -49.65 19.13 16.36
CA ILE A 38 -50.04 19.17 14.94
C ILE A 38 -50.45 17.76 14.52
N ASN A 39 -51.74 17.50 14.36
CA ASN A 39 -52.25 16.19 13.95
C ASN A 39 -52.77 16.19 12.51
N SER A 40 -53.10 17.36 11.96
CA SER A 40 -53.51 17.52 10.57
C SER A 40 -52.97 18.82 9.97
N ALA A 41 -52.97 18.92 8.63
CA ALA A 41 -52.56 20.14 7.92
C ALA A 41 -53.43 21.38 8.26
N LYS A 42 -54.63 21.17 8.83
CA LYS A 42 -55.49 22.25 9.32
C LYS A 42 -54.92 22.93 10.57
N ASP A 43 -54.17 22.21 11.39
CA ASP A 43 -53.65 22.73 12.66
C ASP A 43 -52.47 23.67 12.44
N ASP A 44 -51.54 23.29 11.55
CA ASP A 44 -50.44 24.12 11.06
C ASP A 44 -49.82 23.49 9.80
N ALA A 45 -50.14 24.04 8.63
CA ALA A 45 -49.65 23.52 7.34
C ALA A 45 -48.13 23.66 7.18
N ALA A 46 -47.54 24.77 7.65
CA ALA A 46 -46.10 25.00 7.54
C ALA A 46 -45.32 24.15 8.55
N GLY A 47 -45.82 24.06 9.79
CA GLY A 47 -45.25 23.21 10.84
C GLY A 47 -45.28 21.72 10.48
N LEU A 48 -46.36 21.25 9.85
CA LEU A 48 -46.44 19.89 9.33
C LEU A 48 -45.40 19.63 8.22
N ALA A 49 -45.30 20.51 7.22
CA ALA A 49 -44.34 20.35 6.11
C ALA A 49 -42.88 20.32 6.58
N ILE A 50 -42.52 21.17 7.56
CA ILE A 50 -41.17 21.16 8.16
C ILE A 50 -40.93 19.86 8.94
N SER A 51 -41.93 19.40 9.69
CA SER A 51 -41.84 18.16 10.48
C SER A 51 -41.74 16.92 9.61
N GLU A 52 -42.43 16.88 8.47
CA GLU A 52 -42.31 15.84 7.46
C GLU A 52 -40.91 15.81 6.84
N ARG A 53 -40.34 16.99 6.51
CA ARG A 53 -38.96 17.09 6.04
C ARG A 53 -37.96 16.60 7.08
N PHE A 54 -38.12 16.98 8.36
CA PHE A 54 -37.27 16.44 9.43
C PHE A 54 -37.44 14.93 9.60
N THR A 55 -38.66 14.41 9.48
CA THR A 55 -38.92 12.97 9.53
C THR A 55 -38.21 12.24 8.40
N SER A 56 -38.26 12.76 7.18
CA SER A 56 -37.53 12.21 6.03
C SER A 56 -36.02 12.23 6.26
N GLN A 57 -35.49 13.36 6.77
CA GLN A 57 -34.07 13.49 7.06
C GLN A 57 -33.61 12.53 8.15
N ILE A 58 -34.34 12.42 9.27
CA ILE A 58 -34.01 11.50 10.38
C ILE A 58 -33.98 10.06 9.87
N LYS A 59 -35.01 9.62 9.12
CA LYS A 59 -35.03 8.28 8.52
C LYS A 59 -33.85 8.06 7.55
N GLY A 60 -33.49 9.08 6.78
CA GLY A 60 -32.31 9.06 5.91
C GLY A 60 -31.00 8.94 6.69
N LEU A 61 -30.84 9.68 7.79
CA LEU A 61 -29.69 9.62 8.69
C LEU A 61 -29.60 8.26 9.40
N ASP A 62 -30.72 7.67 9.81
CA ASP A 62 -30.76 6.33 10.41
C ASP A 62 -30.34 5.24 9.43
N GLN A 63 -30.79 5.32 8.17
CA GLN A 63 -30.31 4.42 7.13
C GLN A 63 -28.83 4.66 6.82
N ALA A 64 -28.38 5.91 6.76
CA ALA A 64 -26.98 6.25 6.55
C ALA A 64 -26.06 5.68 7.65
N LYS A 65 -26.50 5.68 8.92
CA LYS A 65 -25.79 5.02 10.02
C LYS A 65 -25.65 3.51 9.78
N ARG A 66 -26.71 2.83 9.32
CA ARG A 66 -26.64 1.40 8.96
C ARG A 66 -25.65 1.16 7.81
N ASN A 67 -25.75 1.95 6.74
CA ASN A 67 -24.82 1.85 5.61
C ASN A 67 -23.35 2.09 6.03
N ALA A 68 -23.11 3.02 6.96
CA ALA A 68 -21.77 3.25 7.50
C ALA A 68 -21.25 2.07 8.34
N ASN A 69 -22.12 1.43 9.13
CA ASN A 69 -21.77 0.19 9.84
C ASN A 69 -21.44 -0.95 8.88
N ASP A 70 -22.19 -1.09 7.77
CA ASP A 70 -21.86 -2.08 6.72
C ASP A 70 -20.48 -1.82 6.11
N GLY A 71 -20.12 -0.54 5.94
CA GLY A 71 -18.79 -0.12 5.52
C GLY A 71 -17.69 -0.50 6.52
N VAL A 72 -17.95 -0.37 7.83
CA VAL A 72 -17.04 -0.84 8.89
C VAL A 72 -16.88 -2.36 8.82
N SER A 73 -17.97 -3.11 8.69
CA SER A 73 -17.91 -4.58 8.59
C SER A 73 -17.17 -5.07 7.36
N LEU A 74 -17.33 -4.40 6.20
CA LEU A 74 -16.53 -4.70 5.01
C LEU A 74 -15.04 -4.47 5.26
N ALA A 75 -14.68 -3.31 5.82
CA ALA A 75 -13.29 -2.97 6.10
C ALA A 75 -12.65 -3.94 7.11
N GLN A 76 -13.40 -4.39 8.13
CA GLN A 76 -12.94 -5.38 9.11
C GLN A 76 -12.74 -6.77 8.48
N THR A 77 -13.64 -7.17 7.58
CA THR A 77 -13.53 -8.46 6.86
C THR A 77 -12.28 -8.48 5.97
N GLY A 78 -12.05 -7.40 5.22
CA GLY A 78 -10.85 -7.24 4.40
C GLY A 78 -9.56 -7.18 5.24
N GLU A 79 -9.57 -6.40 6.33
CA GLU A 79 -8.43 -6.26 7.24
C GLU A 79 -8.05 -7.58 7.92
N GLY A 80 -9.03 -8.35 8.38
CA GLY A 80 -8.80 -9.65 9.01
C GLY A 80 -8.13 -10.65 8.07
N ALA A 81 -8.58 -10.71 6.82
CA ALA A 81 -7.95 -11.53 5.79
C ALA A 81 -6.51 -11.08 5.49
N LEU A 82 -6.28 -9.77 5.34
CA LEU A 82 -4.95 -9.23 5.11
C LEU A 82 -4.00 -9.45 6.29
N SER A 83 -4.50 -9.50 7.53
CA SER A 83 -3.69 -9.88 8.69
C SER A 83 -3.19 -11.32 8.57
N GLN A 84 -4.06 -12.27 8.21
CA GLN A 84 -3.65 -13.67 8.00
C GLN A 84 -2.65 -13.81 6.85
N MET A 85 -2.87 -13.08 5.74
CA MET A 85 -1.92 -13.06 4.62
C MET A 85 -0.55 -12.48 5.03
N SER A 86 -0.53 -11.46 5.91
CA SER A 86 0.71 -10.93 6.47
C SER A 86 1.48 -11.98 7.29
N ASP A 87 0.78 -12.76 8.12
CA ASP A 87 1.40 -13.82 8.95
C ASP A 87 1.98 -14.93 8.07
N LEU A 88 1.27 -15.34 7.01
CA LEU A 88 1.78 -16.30 6.03
C LEU A 88 3.04 -15.78 5.31
N LEU A 89 3.05 -14.50 4.89
CA LEU A 89 4.25 -13.91 4.28
C LEU A 89 5.42 -13.81 5.25
N GLN A 90 5.18 -13.53 6.54
CA GLN A 90 6.23 -13.58 7.56
C GLN A 90 6.80 -14.99 7.70
N ARG A 91 5.96 -16.03 7.66
CA ARG A 91 6.42 -17.43 7.64
C ARG A 91 7.24 -17.75 6.38
N VAL A 92 6.81 -17.31 5.21
CA VAL A 92 7.58 -17.46 3.97
C VAL A 92 8.94 -16.76 4.08
N ARG A 93 8.99 -15.59 4.73
CA ARG A 93 10.24 -14.87 5.01
C ARG A 93 11.19 -15.70 5.88
N GLU A 94 10.69 -16.30 6.96
CA GLU A 94 11.49 -17.18 7.84
C GLU A 94 12.09 -18.34 7.05
N LEU A 95 11.28 -18.99 6.21
CA LEU A 95 11.72 -20.10 5.36
C LEU A 95 12.76 -19.66 4.32
N ALA A 96 12.60 -18.46 3.74
CA ALA A 96 13.58 -17.89 2.83
C ALA A 96 14.91 -17.58 3.54
N VAL A 97 14.88 -17.02 4.76
CA VAL A 97 16.10 -16.82 5.58
C VAL A 97 16.74 -18.17 5.93
N GLN A 98 15.93 -19.17 6.31
CA GLN A 98 16.41 -20.51 6.61
C GLN A 98 17.09 -21.14 5.38
N SER A 99 16.45 -21.07 4.21
CA SER A 99 17.01 -21.62 2.96
C SER A 99 18.28 -20.89 2.51
N ALA A 100 18.37 -19.58 2.76
CA ALA A 100 19.55 -18.78 2.45
C ALA A 100 20.81 -19.23 3.21
N ASN A 101 20.67 -19.95 4.33
CA ASN A 101 21.82 -20.48 5.07
C ASN A 101 22.55 -21.57 4.25
N ALA A 102 23.88 -21.51 4.24
CA ALA A 102 24.77 -22.34 3.44
C ALA A 102 24.87 -23.80 3.95
N THR A 103 24.48 -24.07 5.19
CA THR A 103 24.50 -25.41 5.78
C THR A 103 23.39 -26.33 5.27
N ASN A 104 22.38 -25.79 4.59
CA ASN A 104 21.30 -26.60 4.02
C ASN A 104 21.75 -27.29 2.73
N SER A 105 21.40 -28.56 2.59
CA SER A 105 21.60 -29.30 1.34
C SER A 105 20.56 -28.88 0.29
N LEU A 106 20.78 -29.27 -0.98
CA LEU A 106 19.80 -29.01 -2.05
C LEU A 106 18.46 -29.70 -1.78
N THR A 107 18.47 -30.89 -1.18
CA THR A 107 17.24 -31.61 -0.80
C THR A 107 16.49 -30.90 0.32
N ASP A 108 17.19 -30.33 1.31
CA ASP A 108 16.56 -29.55 2.38
C ASP A 108 15.89 -28.29 1.80
N ARG A 109 16.56 -27.61 0.87
CA ARG A 109 15.99 -26.44 0.19
C ARG A 109 14.78 -26.78 -0.66
N GLN A 110 14.75 -27.94 -1.30
CA GLN A 110 13.57 -28.41 -2.03
C GLN A 110 12.38 -28.69 -1.09
N ALA A 111 12.63 -29.25 0.09
CA ALA A 111 11.60 -29.45 1.10
C ALA A 111 11.04 -28.10 1.62
N ILE A 112 11.93 -27.15 1.97
CA ILE A 112 11.54 -25.79 2.36
C ILE A 112 10.75 -25.10 1.23
N ASN A 113 11.17 -25.26 -0.02
CA ASN A 113 10.46 -24.70 -1.17
C ASN A 113 9.04 -25.28 -1.33
N SER A 114 8.85 -26.56 -1.00
CA SER A 114 7.53 -27.18 -1.03
C SER A 114 6.60 -26.54 0.02
N GLU A 115 7.09 -26.25 1.23
CA GLU A 115 6.33 -25.49 2.24
C GLU A 115 5.99 -24.07 1.74
N VAL A 116 6.96 -23.37 1.14
CA VAL A 116 6.74 -22.04 0.53
C VAL A 116 5.65 -22.10 -0.54
N THR A 117 5.66 -23.10 -1.43
CA THR A 117 4.65 -23.22 -2.49
C THR A 117 3.24 -23.45 -1.93
N GLN A 118 3.11 -24.20 -0.83
CA GLN A 118 1.82 -24.39 -0.16
C GLN A 118 1.33 -23.08 0.48
N LEU A 119 2.20 -22.33 1.16
CA LEU A 119 1.86 -21.03 1.73
C LEU A 119 1.44 -20.03 0.64
N VAL A 120 2.10 -20.04 -0.52
CA VAL A 120 1.71 -19.21 -1.68
C VAL A 120 0.35 -19.62 -2.25
N SER A 121 0.06 -20.92 -2.31
CA SER A 121 -1.27 -21.40 -2.74
C SER A 121 -2.37 -20.97 -1.76
N GLU A 122 -2.06 -20.96 -0.46
CA GLU A 122 -2.98 -20.51 0.58
C GLU A 122 -3.21 -18.99 0.53
N LEU A 123 -2.17 -18.21 0.23
CA LEU A 123 -2.30 -16.77 -0.05
C LEU A 123 -3.26 -16.50 -1.24
N ASP A 124 -3.13 -17.24 -2.34
CA ASP A 124 -4.04 -17.10 -3.49
C ASP A 124 -5.47 -17.54 -3.14
N ARG A 125 -5.63 -18.58 -2.30
CA ARG A 125 -6.93 -18.99 -1.76
C ARG A 125 -7.57 -17.88 -0.93
N PHE A 126 -6.84 -17.22 -0.03
CA PHE A 126 -7.37 -16.10 0.75
C PHE A 126 -7.83 -14.95 -0.17
N SER A 127 -7.01 -14.57 -1.16
CA SER A 127 -7.38 -13.54 -2.13
C SER A 127 -8.70 -13.83 -2.86
N GLN A 128 -8.94 -15.10 -3.22
CA GLN A 128 -10.14 -15.52 -3.96
C GLN A 128 -11.35 -15.81 -3.07
N THR A 129 -11.15 -16.18 -1.81
CA THR A 129 -12.23 -16.59 -0.91
C THR A 129 -12.75 -15.47 -0.03
N THR A 130 -11.95 -14.45 0.27
CA THR A 130 -12.40 -13.30 1.06
C THR A 130 -13.47 -12.51 0.32
N GLU A 131 -14.69 -12.59 0.86
CA GLU A 131 -15.86 -11.93 0.30
C GLU A 131 -16.71 -11.28 1.39
N PHE A 132 -17.43 -10.23 1.01
CA PHE A 132 -18.44 -9.61 1.85
C PHE A 132 -19.73 -9.50 1.04
N ASN A 133 -20.82 -10.08 1.54
CA ASN A 133 -22.11 -10.10 0.86
C ASN A 133 -22.02 -10.63 -0.59
N GLY A 134 -21.22 -11.68 -0.81
CA GLY A 134 -20.99 -12.31 -2.13
C GLY A 134 -20.06 -11.55 -3.08
N GLN A 135 -19.55 -10.38 -2.69
CA GLN A 135 -18.56 -9.63 -3.48
C GLN A 135 -17.15 -9.95 -2.99
N LYS A 136 -16.28 -10.38 -3.91
CA LYS A 136 -14.86 -10.61 -3.63
C LYS A 136 -14.17 -9.28 -3.35
N LEU A 137 -13.36 -9.24 -2.29
CA LEU A 137 -12.71 -8.01 -1.86
C LEU A 137 -11.28 -7.87 -2.42
N LEU A 138 -10.54 -8.98 -2.53
CA LEU A 138 -9.09 -8.99 -2.69
C LEU A 138 -8.60 -9.52 -4.04
N ASP A 139 -9.49 -9.94 -4.93
CA ASP A 139 -9.14 -10.54 -6.24
C ASP A 139 -8.96 -9.51 -7.38
N GLY A 140 -9.23 -8.24 -7.08
CA GLY A 140 -9.20 -7.11 -8.02
C GLY A 140 -10.53 -6.82 -8.72
N SER A 141 -11.55 -7.66 -8.58
CA SER A 141 -12.88 -7.43 -9.18
C SER A 141 -13.69 -6.35 -8.47
N PHE A 142 -13.39 -6.10 -7.18
CA PHE A 142 -14.11 -5.13 -6.34
C PHE A 142 -14.10 -3.70 -6.91
N GLY A 143 -12.96 -3.26 -7.46
CA GLY A 143 -12.76 -1.89 -7.96
C GLY A 143 -12.92 -0.82 -6.87
N SER A 144 -14.16 -0.37 -6.66
CA SER A 144 -14.53 0.57 -5.60
C SER A 144 -16.00 0.41 -5.21
N ALA A 145 -16.30 0.52 -3.93
CA ALA A 145 -17.67 0.56 -3.42
C ALA A 145 -17.99 1.92 -2.81
N THR A 146 -19.13 2.50 -3.18
CA THR A 146 -19.59 3.79 -2.64
C THR A 146 -20.68 3.58 -1.61
N TYR A 147 -20.46 4.07 -0.40
CA TYR A 147 -21.42 4.02 0.71
C TYR A 147 -22.10 5.36 0.88
N GLN A 148 -23.42 5.40 0.74
CA GLN A 148 -24.24 6.56 1.04
C GLN A 148 -24.37 6.73 2.56
N VAL A 149 -23.66 7.72 3.12
CA VAL A 149 -23.55 7.97 4.57
C VAL A 149 -24.17 9.31 4.98
N GLY A 150 -25.09 9.84 4.17
CA GLY A 150 -25.86 11.03 4.51
C GLY A 150 -27.28 10.98 3.94
N ALA A 151 -28.13 11.89 4.41
CA ALA A 151 -29.54 11.94 4.03
C ALA A 151 -29.77 12.52 2.63
N ASN A 152 -28.82 13.26 2.07
CA ASN A 152 -28.92 13.88 0.75
C ASN A 152 -28.03 13.16 -0.28
N ALA A 153 -28.40 13.22 -1.55
CA ALA A 153 -27.63 12.61 -2.64
C ALA A 153 -26.15 13.01 -2.62
N ASN A 154 -25.27 12.07 -2.99
CA ASN A 154 -23.81 12.24 -3.11
C ASN A 154 -23.04 12.49 -1.80
N GLN A 155 -23.67 12.31 -0.64
CA GLN A 155 -22.98 12.28 0.65
C GLN A 155 -22.40 10.88 0.90
N THR A 156 -21.29 10.57 0.23
CA THR A 156 -20.74 9.21 0.16
C THR A 156 -19.32 9.09 0.69
N ILE A 157 -18.99 7.90 1.20
CA ILE A 157 -17.61 7.45 1.44
C ILE A 157 -17.30 6.34 0.44
N THR A 158 -16.18 6.44 -0.27
CA THR A 158 -15.73 5.40 -1.21
C THR A 158 -14.71 4.51 -0.53
N ALA A 159 -14.97 3.20 -0.55
CA ALA A 159 -14.03 2.16 -0.16
C ALA A 159 -13.34 1.62 -1.41
N THR A 160 -12.03 1.51 -1.38
CA THR A 160 -11.23 0.96 -2.49
C THR A 160 -10.35 -0.16 -1.98
N THR A 161 -10.23 -1.22 -2.78
CA THR A 161 -9.36 -2.35 -2.46
C THR A 161 -8.40 -2.60 -3.61
N ALA A 162 -7.14 -2.89 -3.29
CA ALA A 162 -6.15 -3.28 -4.28
C ALA A 162 -6.29 -4.78 -4.63
N ASN A 163 -5.71 -5.16 -5.77
CA ASN A 163 -5.64 -6.57 -6.18
C ASN A 163 -4.52 -7.28 -5.41
N PHE A 164 -4.86 -8.30 -4.64
CA PHE A 164 -3.94 -9.14 -3.86
C PHE A 164 -3.89 -10.59 -4.36
N ARG A 165 -4.17 -10.83 -5.65
CA ARG A 165 -3.83 -12.11 -6.27
C ARG A 165 -2.31 -12.26 -6.32
N THR A 166 -1.78 -13.44 -5.99
CA THR A 166 -0.32 -13.67 -5.86
C THR A 166 0.49 -13.36 -7.12
N SER A 167 -0.16 -13.27 -8.28
CA SER A 167 0.44 -12.86 -9.57
C SER A 167 0.50 -11.35 -9.81
N GLN A 168 -0.15 -10.53 -8.97
CA GLN A 168 -0.37 -9.09 -9.20
C GLN A 168 0.36 -8.20 -8.18
N TYR A 169 0.94 -8.77 -7.13
CA TYR A 169 1.77 -8.06 -6.16
C TYR A 169 3.07 -8.83 -5.89
N GLY A 170 4.06 -8.10 -5.41
CA GLY A 170 5.44 -8.58 -5.24
C GLY A 170 6.38 -7.39 -5.28
N SER A 171 7.63 -7.62 -5.67
CA SER A 171 8.61 -6.54 -5.86
C SER A 171 8.76 -6.23 -7.34
N TYR A 172 8.79 -4.96 -7.69
CA TYR A 172 9.21 -4.52 -9.01
C TYR A 172 10.73 -4.49 -9.04
N GLN A 173 11.35 -5.17 -10.00
CA GLN A 173 12.80 -5.36 -10.05
C GLN A 173 13.37 -5.02 -11.41
N LEU A 174 14.63 -4.61 -11.42
CA LEU A 174 15.43 -4.38 -12.61
C LEU A 174 16.84 -4.89 -12.33
N GLY A 175 17.39 -5.69 -13.25
CA GLY A 175 18.74 -6.24 -13.13
C GLY A 175 18.84 -7.65 -12.48
N ASN A 176 17.72 -8.27 -12.10
CA ASN A 176 17.69 -9.64 -11.53
C ASN A 176 17.69 -10.74 -12.61
N ALA A 177 18.59 -10.68 -13.59
CA ALA A 177 18.73 -11.75 -14.58
C ALA A 177 19.52 -12.92 -13.97
N THR A 178 18.81 -13.98 -13.56
CA THR A 178 19.36 -15.22 -12.97
C THR A 178 20.09 -16.12 -13.97
N THR A 179 20.21 -15.72 -15.23
CA THR A 179 20.89 -16.50 -16.27
C THR A 179 21.94 -15.64 -16.97
N ASN A 180 23.18 -16.06 -16.79
CA ASN A 180 24.41 -15.42 -17.24
C ASN A 180 24.70 -14.09 -16.54
N ALA A 181 25.61 -14.17 -15.57
CA ALA A 181 26.36 -13.01 -15.12
C ALA A 181 27.01 -12.34 -16.34
N SER A 182 26.34 -11.34 -16.92
CA SER A 182 26.93 -10.44 -17.92
C SER A 182 27.91 -9.55 -17.16
N THR A 183 29.03 -10.15 -16.79
CA THR A 183 30.12 -9.46 -16.13
C THR A 183 30.76 -8.54 -17.17
N MET A 184 30.85 -7.25 -16.84
CA MET A 184 31.65 -6.35 -17.64
C MET A 184 33.11 -6.70 -17.45
N SER A 185 33.66 -7.42 -18.42
CA SER A 185 35.09 -7.68 -18.53
C SER A 185 35.60 -6.91 -19.74
N THR A 186 36.33 -5.82 -19.52
CA THR A 186 37.09 -5.13 -20.57
C THR A 186 38.46 -5.77 -20.67
N GLY A 187 38.67 -6.61 -21.68
CA GLY A 187 39.96 -7.18 -22.02
C GLY A 187 40.38 -6.77 -23.44
N GLY A 188 41.59 -6.24 -23.58
CA GLY A 188 42.23 -6.04 -24.90
C GLY A 188 42.66 -4.59 -25.18
N THR A 189 43.97 -4.37 -25.11
CA THR A 189 44.74 -3.24 -25.64
C THR A 189 44.54 -1.88 -24.94
N THR A 190 45.54 -1.49 -24.14
CA THR A 190 45.74 -0.22 -23.39
C THR A 190 44.91 -0.04 -22.11
N GLN A 191 45.44 -0.58 -21.01
CA GLN A 191 44.84 -0.49 -19.67
C GLN A 191 45.84 0.05 -18.63
N SER A 192 46.57 1.10 -19.00
CA SER A 192 47.56 1.77 -18.14
C SER A 192 46.94 2.29 -16.83
N GLY A 193 45.65 2.65 -16.83
CA GLY A 193 44.92 3.15 -15.65
C GLY A 193 44.54 2.10 -14.58
N ILE A 194 44.31 0.83 -14.95
CA ILE A 194 44.02 -0.26 -13.99
C ILE A 194 45.29 -0.67 -13.23
N ILE A 195 46.42 -0.67 -13.94
CA ILE A 195 47.71 -1.07 -13.40
C ILE A 195 48.30 0.04 -12.51
N SER A 196 48.12 1.32 -12.86
CA SER A 196 48.53 2.46 -12.03
C SER A 196 47.72 2.56 -10.73
N ALA A 197 46.41 2.27 -10.76
CA ALA A 197 45.56 2.21 -9.57
C ALA A 197 46.05 1.19 -8.54
N LEU A 198 46.50 0.03 -9.03
CA LEU A 198 46.94 -1.10 -8.23
C LEU A 198 48.37 -0.95 -7.69
N ALA A 199 49.29 -0.38 -8.48
CA ALA A 199 50.64 -0.07 -8.03
C ALA A 199 50.69 1.06 -6.97
N THR A 200 49.66 1.91 -6.89
CA THR A 200 49.58 3.05 -5.96
C THR A 200 48.71 2.75 -4.71
N ALA A 201 48.14 1.54 -4.60
CA ALA A 201 47.24 1.12 -3.51
C ALA A 201 47.93 0.85 -2.15
N SER A 202 49.00 1.58 -1.83
CA SER A 202 49.42 1.84 -0.43
C SER A 202 48.87 3.16 0.11
N SER A 203 48.23 4.01 -0.70
CA SER A 203 47.45 5.15 -0.23
C SER A 203 46.65 5.81 -1.37
N SER A 204 45.32 5.84 -1.20
CA SER A 204 44.35 6.69 -1.91
C SER A 204 44.26 6.61 -3.44
N GLY A 205 43.10 6.10 -3.88
CA GLY A 205 42.39 6.35 -5.13
C GLY A 205 43.13 7.06 -6.28
N THR A 206 43.43 6.29 -7.32
CA THR A 206 43.47 6.80 -8.70
C THR A 206 42.91 5.70 -9.58
N VAL A 207 42.04 6.05 -10.52
CA VAL A 207 41.10 5.11 -11.11
C VAL A 207 41.28 4.97 -12.61
N VAL A 208 40.84 3.81 -13.08
CA VAL A 208 40.65 3.35 -14.45
C VAL A 208 40.01 4.40 -15.36
N THR A 209 40.84 5.06 -16.14
CA THR A 209 40.43 5.85 -17.30
C THR A 209 39.90 4.93 -18.40
N GLY A 210 38.60 4.66 -18.38
CA GLY A 210 37.90 3.90 -19.42
C GLY A 210 36.38 3.99 -19.37
N SER A 211 35.83 4.94 -18.63
CA SER A 211 34.40 5.04 -18.35
C SER A 211 34.01 6.50 -18.38
N THR A 212 33.24 6.92 -19.38
CA THR A 212 32.71 8.27 -19.43
C THR A 212 31.68 8.43 -18.30
N ALA A 213 31.83 9.49 -17.50
CA ALA A 213 30.83 9.84 -16.49
C ALA A 213 29.47 10.03 -17.15
N GLY A 214 28.44 9.45 -16.54
CA GLY A 214 27.06 9.51 -17.00
C GLY A 214 26.12 9.87 -15.86
N SER A 215 24.82 9.81 -16.14
CA SER A 215 23.79 10.01 -15.15
C SER A 215 22.67 9.00 -15.33
N LEU A 216 22.14 8.53 -14.22
CA LEU A 216 20.99 7.65 -14.14
C LEU A 216 19.78 8.47 -13.71
N VAL A 217 18.82 8.67 -14.60
CA VAL A 217 17.54 9.29 -14.29
C VAL A 217 16.62 8.18 -13.75
N LEU A 218 16.29 8.30 -12.48
CA LEU A 218 15.42 7.41 -11.75
C LEU A 218 14.04 8.04 -11.69
N ASN A 219 13.04 7.40 -12.29
CA ASN A 219 11.63 7.76 -12.11
C ASN A 219 11.01 6.77 -11.12
N GLY A 220 11.19 7.06 -9.82
CA GLY A 220 10.60 6.29 -8.75
C GLY A 220 9.16 6.71 -8.44
N ALA A 221 8.48 5.93 -7.61
CA ALA A 221 7.09 6.19 -7.25
C ALA A 221 6.92 7.41 -6.33
N ILE A 222 7.95 7.80 -5.60
CA ILE A 222 7.92 8.96 -4.69
C ILE A 222 8.32 10.23 -5.44
N THR A 223 9.49 10.21 -6.08
CA THR A 223 10.04 11.33 -6.84
C THR A 223 10.96 10.85 -7.94
N SER A 224 11.26 11.74 -8.89
CA SER A 224 12.30 11.51 -9.88
C SER A 224 13.61 12.16 -9.44
N ALA A 225 14.73 11.46 -9.61
CA ALA A 225 16.06 11.97 -9.28
C ALA A 225 17.07 11.61 -10.37
N THR A 226 18.08 12.46 -10.56
CA THR A 226 19.20 12.17 -11.45
C THR A 226 20.42 11.88 -10.60
N VAL A 227 20.94 10.66 -10.72
CA VAL A 227 22.14 10.20 -10.00
C VAL A 227 23.33 10.27 -10.95
N ALA A 228 24.34 11.07 -10.61
CA ALA A 228 25.59 11.07 -11.35
C ALA A 228 26.35 9.77 -11.07
N VAL A 229 26.81 9.12 -12.14
CA VAL A 229 27.68 7.95 -12.09
C VAL A 229 29.01 8.35 -12.70
N ASP A 230 30.02 8.42 -11.86
CA ASP A 230 31.37 8.73 -12.29
C ASP A 230 31.97 7.50 -12.97
N GLY A 231 32.97 7.70 -13.82
CA GLY A 231 33.54 6.61 -14.59
C GLY A 231 34.11 5.45 -13.74
N ASN A 232 34.44 5.81 -12.52
CA ASN A 232 35.21 5.08 -11.56
C ASN A 232 34.36 4.41 -10.50
N ASP A 233 33.06 4.70 -10.49
CA ASP A 233 32.14 4.14 -9.52
C ASP A 233 32.03 2.63 -9.75
N SER A 234 32.23 1.87 -8.67
CA SER A 234 31.83 0.47 -8.61
C SER A 234 30.32 0.36 -8.44
N ALA A 235 29.76 -0.85 -8.62
CA ALA A 235 28.34 -1.06 -8.38
C ALA A 235 27.91 -0.66 -6.96
N LYS A 236 28.81 -0.82 -5.97
CA LYS A 236 28.64 -0.36 -4.58
C LYS A 236 28.44 1.15 -4.46
N ASP A 237 29.25 1.93 -5.17
CA ASP A 237 29.20 3.39 -5.13
C ASP A 237 27.91 3.88 -5.78
N VAL A 238 27.54 3.30 -6.92
CA VAL A 238 26.28 3.59 -7.61
C VAL A 238 25.07 3.22 -6.74
N ALA A 239 25.08 2.05 -6.09
CA ALA A 239 24.00 1.64 -5.19
C ALA A 239 23.82 2.62 -4.02
N THR A 240 24.94 3.08 -3.43
CA THR A 240 24.92 4.08 -2.37
C THR A 240 24.32 5.40 -2.85
N LYS A 241 24.72 5.89 -4.03
CA LYS A 241 24.18 7.12 -4.62
C LYS A 241 22.68 6.99 -4.95
N ILE A 242 22.21 5.84 -5.42
CA ILE A 242 20.79 5.57 -5.70
C ILE A 242 19.97 5.54 -4.40
N ASN A 243 20.43 4.81 -3.38
CA ASN A 243 19.73 4.72 -2.10
C ASN A 243 19.63 6.08 -1.39
N ALA A 244 20.62 6.97 -1.58
CA ALA A 244 20.60 8.33 -1.06
C ALA A 244 19.66 9.28 -1.84
N ALA A 245 19.22 8.93 -3.05
CA ALA A 245 18.41 9.80 -3.90
C ALA A 245 16.93 9.92 -3.47
N GLY A 246 16.46 9.08 -2.53
CA GLY A 246 15.13 9.21 -1.93
C GLY A 246 13.95 8.92 -2.88
N THR A 247 14.18 8.25 -4.00
CA THR A 247 13.16 7.96 -5.03
C THR A 247 12.18 6.85 -4.65
N GLY A 248 12.48 6.09 -3.59
CA GLY A 248 11.77 4.87 -3.20
C GLY A 248 12.28 3.61 -3.91
N ILE A 249 13.36 3.72 -4.70
CA ILE A 249 14.07 2.59 -5.31
C ILE A 249 15.20 2.19 -4.37
N LYS A 250 15.25 0.91 -3.99
CA LYS A 250 16.37 0.30 -3.29
C LYS A 250 17.33 -0.30 -4.31
N ALA A 251 18.61 -0.19 -4.03
CA ALA A 251 19.67 -0.68 -4.88
C ALA A 251 20.63 -1.56 -4.06
N ASP A 252 20.80 -2.79 -4.49
CA ASP A 252 21.76 -3.76 -3.95
C ASP A 252 22.84 -4.03 -4.98
N ALA A 253 24.09 -3.97 -4.55
CA ALA A 253 25.25 -4.24 -5.38
C ALA A 253 25.87 -5.58 -5.01
N LYS A 254 26.20 -6.40 -6.02
CA LYS A 254 26.90 -7.67 -5.83
C LYS A 254 27.78 -7.97 -7.03
N ASN A 255 29.00 -8.42 -6.81
CA ASN A 255 29.87 -8.87 -7.88
C ASN A 255 30.00 -10.39 -7.81
N GLU A 256 29.38 -11.10 -8.76
CA GLU A 256 29.57 -12.53 -8.94
C GLU A 256 30.04 -12.79 -10.36
N SER A 257 31.21 -13.43 -10.49
CA SER A 257 31.81 -13.74 -11.77
C SER A 257 32.26 -15.19 -11.81
N ILE A 258 32.05 -15.85 -12.94
CA ILE A 258 32.49 -17.22 -13.16
C ILE A 258 33.69 -17.18 -14.09
N LEU A 259 34.84 -17.62 -13.59
CA LEU A 259 36.10 -17.69 -14.31
C LEU A 259 36.34 -19.10 -14.85
N THR A 260 36.91 -19.15 -16.04
CA THR A 260 37.52 -20.33 -16.66
C THR A 260 39.00 -20.07 -16.81
N LEU A 261 39.83 -20.95 -16.23
CA LEU A 261 41.29 -20.83 -16.29
C LEU A 261 41.83 -21.90 -17.25
N ALA A 262 42.83 -21.54 -18.06
CA ALA A 262 43.54 -22.50 -18.89
C ALA A 262 44.33 -23.50 -18.03
N ASN A 263 44.26 -24.77 -18.39
CA ASN A 263 44.95 -25.86 -17.71
C ASN A 263 46.43 -25.96 -18.12
N GLY A 264 47.29 -26.38 -17.19
CA GLY A 264 48.73 -26.61 -17.43
C GLY A 264 49.60 -25.36 -17.24
N PHE A 265 49.10 -24.34 -16.55
CA PHE A 265 49.80 -23.07 -16.35
C PHE A 265 49.92 -22.69 -14.86
N SER A 266 51.00 -22.02 -14.51
CA SER A 266 51.17 -21.32 -13.23
C SER A 266 50.64 -19.90 -13.34
N TYR A 267 49.88 -19.46 -12.34
CA TYR A 267 49.26 -18.14 -12.26
C TYR A 267 49.90 -17.36 -11.12
N SER A 268 50.20 -16.09 -11.36
CA SER A 268 50.59 -15.10 -10.36
C SER A 268 49.84 -13.82 -10.71
N LEU A 269 48.80 -13.51 -9.94
CA LEU A 269 47.84 -12.45 -10.23
C LEU A 269 47.89 -11.39 -9.13
N ALA A 270 48.01 -10.12 -9.50
CA ALA A 270 47.70 -9.04 -8.59
C ALA A 270 46.19 -8.79 -8.63
N VAL A 271 45.52 -9.03 -7.50
CA VAL A 271 44.07 -8.99 -7.38
C VAL A 271 43.67 -7.84 -6.47
N THR A 272 42.77 -6.99 -6.95
CA THR A 272 42.20 -5.88 -6.17
C THR A 272 40.70 -6.00 -6.07
N GLY A 273 40.19 -5.84 -4.86
CA GLY A 273 38.77 -5.59 -4.58
C GLY A 273 38.67 -4.39 -3.64
N ASN A 274 38.35 -4.64 -2.37
CA ASN A 274 38.40 -3.62 -1.31
C ASN A 274 39.85 -3.31 -0.85
N GLY A 275 40.76 -4.25 -1.11
CA GLY A 275 42.21 -4.10 -0.94
C GLY A 275 42.95 -4.92 -2.00
N SER A 276 44.28 -4.90 -1.95
CA SER A 276 45.13 -5.53 -2.95
C SER A 276 45.96 -6.67 -2.37
N ALA A 277 46.08 -7.77 -3.11
CA ALA A 277 47.00 -8.86 -2.78
C ALA A 277 47.49 -9.57 -4.05
N THR A 278 48.70 -10.12 -3.98
CA THR A 278 49.19 -11.08 -4.98
C THR A 278 48.74 -12.49 -4.61
N ILE A 279 48.16 -13.19 -5.58
CA ILE A 279 47.65 -14.55 -5.48
C ILE A 279 48.40 -15.41 -6.50
N SER A 280 49.03 -16.49 -6.03
CA SER A 280 49.81 -17.38 -6.89
C SER A 280 49.38 -18.83 -6.69
N PHE A 281 49.17 -19.56 -7.78
CA PHE A 281 48.76 -20.97 -7.78
C PHE A 281 49.12 -21.64 -9.12
N THR A 282 48.96 -22.94 -9.23
CA THR A 282 49.12 -23.66 -10.50
C THR A 282 47.87 -24.49 -10.77
N VAL A 283 47.42 -24.49 -12.03
CA VAL A 283 46.29 -25.31 -12.48
C VAL A 283 46.86 -26.47 -13.29
N SER A 284 46.71 -27.68 -12.77
CA SER A 284 47.15 -28.93 -13.40
C SER A 284 45.99 -29.92 -13.40
N ASN A 285 45.86 -30.73 -14.46
CA ASN A 285 44.80 -31.73 -14.60
C ASN A 285 43.36 -31.20 -14.40
N ASN A 286 43.12 -29.93 -14.74
CA ASN A 286 41.85 -29.23 -14.48
C ASN A 286 41.46 -29.14 -12.99
N ASP A 287 42.41 -29.31 -12.06
CA ASP A 287 42.16 -29.10 -10.64
C ASP A 287 42.26 -27.61 -10.30
N LEU A 288 41.15 -27.06 -9.78
CA LEU A 288 41.00 -25.66 -9.41
C LEU A 288 41.02 -25.45 -7.89
N ASN A 289 41.25 -26.50 -7.10
CA ASN A 289 41.24 -26.41 -5.64
C ASN A 289 42.38 -25.50 -5.12
N ALA A 290 43.57 -25.59 -5.73
CA ALA A 290 44.70 -24.73 -5.39
C ALA A 290 44.41 -23.25 -5.66
N ALA A 291 43.70 -22.97 -6.75
CA ALA A 291 43.27 -21.61 -7.07
C ALA A 291 42.26 -21.10 -6.03
N VAL A 292 41.24 -21.90 -5.70
CA VAL A 292 40.23 -21.53 -4.69
C VAL A 292 40.87 -21.26 -3.31
N ALA A 293 41.82 -22.11 -2.88
CA ALA A 293 42.58 -21.90 -1.65
C ALA A 293 43.36 -20.58 -1.69
N ALA A 294 44.11 -20.33 -2.78
CA ALA A 294 44.94 -19.13 -2.91
C ALA A 294 44.11 -17.83 -2.90
N PHE A 295 42.92 -17.83 -3.49
CA PHE A 295 41.98 -16.70 -3.38
C PHE A 295 41.45 -16.53 -1.96
N ASN A 296 41.02 -17.62 -1.32
CA ASN A 296 40.43 -17.57 0.03
C ASN A 296 41.45 -17.19 1.12
N ASP A 297 42.71 -17.59 1.00
CA ASP A 297 43.80 -17.21 1.91
C ASP A 297 44.06 -15.70 1.93
N LYS A 298 43.74 -15.01 0.82
CA LYS A 298 43.86 -13.55 0.68
C LYS A 298 42.54 -12.81 0.77
N SER A 299 41.43 -13.51 1.02
CA SER A 299 40.07 -12.93 1.09
C SER A 299 39.94 -11.84 2.15
N GLY A 300 40.65 -11.94 3.28
CA GLY A 300 40.67 -10.90 4.32
C GLY A 300 41.33 -9.58 3.89
N GLN A 301 42.15 -9.59 2.83
CA GLN A 301 42.80 -8.39 2.27
C GLN A 301 42.06 -7.88 1.03
N THR A 302 41.62 -8.79 0.15
CA THR A 302 40.97 -8.43 -1.12
C THR A 302 39.46 -8.20 -0.98
N GLY A 303 38.82 -8.82 0.01
CA GLY A 303 37.36 -8.86 0.15
C GLY A 303 36.67 -9.83 -0.81
N ILE A 304 37.44 -10.66 -1.53
CA ILE A 304 36.94 -11.58 -2.57
C ILE A 304 37.01 -13.01 -2.05
N THR A 305 35.92 -13.75 -2.23
CA THR A 305 35.83 -15.18 -1.91
C THR A 305 35.71 -16.00 -3.19
N ALA A 306 36.23 -17.23 -3.17
CA ALA A 306 36.20 -18.14 -4.30
C ALA A 306 35.55 -19.48 -3.95
N LYS A 307 34.78 -20.04 -4.89
CA LYS A 307 34.18 -21.37 -4.78
C LYS A 307 34.17 -22.06 -6.15
N LEU A 308 34.25 -23.40 -6.18
CA LEU A 308 34.05 -24.17 -7.41
C LEU A 308 32.58 -24.24 -7.81
N VAL A 309 32.31 -24.06 -9.11
CA VAL A 309 30.98 -24.17 -9.72
C VAL A 309 31.05 -25.00 -11.01
N ASN A 310 29.89 -25.33 -11.59
CA ASN A 310 29.76 -26.11 -12.82
C ASN A 310 30.52 -27.44 -12.77
N ASN A 311 30.22 -28.27 -11.75
CA ASN A 311 30.87 -29.57 -11.56
C ASN A 311 32.42 -29.48 -11.50
N ASN A 312 32.93 -28.49 -10.77
CA ASN A 312 34.35 -28.22 -10.56
C ASN A 312 35.14 -27.75 -11.80
N ALA A 313 34.47 -27.39 -12.89
CA ALA A 313 35.13 -26.89 -14.11
C ALA A 313 35.45 -25.38 -14.06
N ASN A 314 34.84 -24.63 -13.13
CA ASN A 314 34.93 -23.19 -13.06
C ASN A 314 35.10 -22.68 -11.63
N ILE A 315 35.64 -21.47 -11.49
CA ILE A 315 35.75 -20.76 -10.21
C ILE A 315 34.75 -19.61 -10.22
N GLN A 316 33.85 -19.56 -9.24
CA GLN A 316 33.05 -18.39 -8.96
C GLN A 316 33.80 -17.49 -7.97
N LEU A 317 34.05 -16.24 -8.38
CA LEU A 317 34.52 -15.18 -7.50
C LEU A 317 33.32 -14.34 -7.06
N THR A 318 33.23 -14.10 -5.74
CA THR A 318 32.18 -13.29 -5.14
C THR A 318 32.78 -12.18 -4.29
N SER A 319 32.44 -10.93 -4.62
CA SER A 319 32.52 -9.78 -3.73
C SER A 319 31.11 -9.42 -3.29
N ALA A 320 30.85 -9.61 -1.99
CA ALA A 320 29.53 -9.42 -1.39
C ALA A 320 29.13 -7.94 -1.29
N ASP A 321 30.11 -7.04 -1.28
CA ASP A 321 29.89 -5.59 -1.19
C ASP A 321 29.67 -4.93 -2.55
N GLY A 322 29.78 -5.68 -3.66
CA GLY A 322 29.59 -5.15 -5.00
C GLY A 322 30.77 -4.35 -5.54
N SER A 323 31.94 -4.44 -4.89
CA SER A 323 33.19 -3.87 -5.39
C SER A 323 33.61 -4.57 -6.69
N ASP A 324 34.28 -3.83 -7.56
CA ASP A 324 34.83 -4.41 -8.78
C ASP A 324 36.02 -5.31 -8.46
N VAL A 325 36.18 -6.37 -9.24
CA VAL A 325 37.33 -7.27 -9.13
C VAL A 325 38.32 -6.93 -10.24
N TYR A 326 39.49 -6.46 -9.86
CA TYR A 326 40.60 -6.22 -10.77
C TYR A 326 41.57 -7.39 -10.71
N LEU A 327 41.93 -7.92 -11.87
CA LEU A 327 42.90 -8.98 -12.04
C LEU A 327 43.99 -8.48 -12.98
N VAL A 328 45.24 -8.51 -12.55
CA VAL A 328 46.39 -8.11 -13.36
C VAL A 328 47.42 -9.22 -13.35
N ASP A 329 47.99 -9.53 -14.51
CA ASP A 329 49.09 -10.50 -14.60
C ASP A 329 50.32 -9.97 -13.83
N ASN A 330 50.81 -10.77 -12.90
CA ASN A 330 51.96 -10.50 -12.03
C ASN A 330 53.01 -11.62 -12.14
N GLY A 331 53.30 -12.03 -13.37
CA GLY A 331 54.29 -13.06 -13.69
C GLY A 331 53.71 -14.48 -13.79
N SER A 332 52.49 -14.62 -14.32
CA SER A 332 51.90 -15.91 -14.68
C SER A 332 52.62 -16.51 -15.89
N ALA A 333 52.60 -17.83 -16.06
CA ALA A 333 53.18 -18.51 -17.22
C ALA A 333 52.55 -18.03 -18.53
N ALA A 334 53.39 -17.68 -19.51
CA ALA A 334 52.97 -17.17 -20.80
C ALA A 334 52.10 -18.19 -21.56
N GLY A 335 51.03 -17.72 -22.21
CA GLY A 335 50.09 -18.55 -22.96
C GLY A 335 48.91 -19.11 -22.14
N GLY A 336 48.91 -18.90 -20.82
CA GLY A 336 47.72 -19.14 -20.00
C GLY A 336 46.62 -18.10 -20.30
N SER A 337 45.37 -18.41 -19.97
CA SER A 337 44.25 -17.49 -20.16
C SER A 337 43.24 -17.55 -19.03
N ILE A 338 42.65 -16.40 -18.72
CA ILE A 338 41.53 -16.27 -17.79
C ILE A 338 40.33 -15.72 -18.57
N ALA A 339 39.30 -16.53 -18.75
CA ALA A 339 38.05 -16.10 -19.37
C ALA A 339 36.97 -15.92 -18.31
N VAL A 340 36.17 -14.85 -18.43
CA VAL A 340 34.98 -14.68 -17.59
C VAL A 340 33.76 -15.05 -18.41
N SER A 341 32.87 -15.85 -17.83
CA SER A 341 31.60 -16.25 -18.45
C SER A 341 30.82 -15.01 -18.89
N GLY A 342 30.44 -14.94 -20.17
CA GLY A 342 29.72 -13.82 -20.76
C GLY A 342 30.56 -12.55 -21.01
N GLY A 343 31.88 -12.61 -20.85
CA GLY A 343 32.78 -11.45 -20.96
C GLY A 343 34.07 -11.72 -21.76
N SER A 344 35.05 -10.82 -21.59
CA SER A 344 36.34 -10.91 -22.28
C SER A 344 37.28 -11.96 -21.68
N THR A 345 38.21 -12.44 -22.50
CA THR A 345 39.33 -13.30 -22.08
C THR A 345 40.60 -12.47 -21.92
N MET A 346 41.29 -12.64 -20.80
CA MET A 346 42.63 -12.11 -20.54
C MET A 346 43.65 -13.18 -20.93
N GLN A 347 44.61 -12.81 -21.78
CA GLN A 347 45.74 -13.66 -22.17
C GLN A 347 46.97 -13.31 -21.33
N LEU A 348 47.60 -14.29 -20.70
CA LEU A 348 48.73 -14.09 -19.79
C LEU A 348 50.05 -14.00 -20.56
N SER A 349 50.91 -13.07 -20.12
CA SER A 349 52.06 -12.62 -20.91
C SER A 349 53.42 -13.05 -20.36
N GLY A 350 53.49 -13.64 -19.16
CA GLY A 350 54.77 -14.05 -18.56
C GLY A 350 55.38 -13.04 -17.58
N ALA A 351 54.91 -11.79 -17.56
CA ALA A 351 55.54 -10.70 -16.83
C ALA A 351 54.52 -9.73 -16.22
N TYR A 352 54.91 -9.10 -15.10
CA TYR A 352 54.19 -7.92 -14.60
C TYR A 352 54.41 -6.77 -15.58
N SER A 353 53.40 -6.50 -16.40
CA SER A 353 53.47 -5.45 -17.41
C SER A 353 52.77 -4.20 -16.91
N THR A 354 53.53 -3.11 -16.74
CA THR A 354 53.00 -1.77 -16.37
C THR A 354 52.16 -1.13 -17.48
N SER A 355 52.08 -1.76 -18.67
CA SER A 355 51.35 -1.26 -19.84
C SER A 355 50.44 -2.29 -20.52
N GLY A 356 50.21 -3.46 -19.92
CA GLY A 356 49.20 -4.39 -20.45
C GLY A 356 49.29 -5.80 -19.89
N THR A 357 48.31 -6.16 -19.07
CA THR A 357 47.32 -7.22 -19.28
C THR A 357 46.51 -7.30 -17.98
N GLY A 358 45.46 -6.49 -17.92
CA GLY A 358 44.55 -6.40 -16.77
C GLY A 358 43.10 -6.65 -17.20
N MET A 359 42.30 -7.10 -16.27
CA MET A 359 40.86 -7.28 -16.42
C MET A 359 40.19 -6.65 -15.21
N ARG A 360 39.25 -5.74 -15.47
CA ARG A 360 38.24 -5.33 -14.50
C ARG A 360 37.01 -6.18 -14.71
N ILE A 361 36.45 -6.68 -13.63
CA ILE A 361 35.18 -7.39 -13.59
C ILE A 361 34.22 -6.52 -12.79
N GLY A 362 33.32 -5.83 -13.49
CA GLY A 362 32.35 -4.94 -12.88
C GLY A 362 31.29 -5.66 -12.05
N GLY A 363 30.92 -5.09 -10.90
CA GLY A 363 29.78 -5.56 -10.11
C GLY A 363 28.43 -5.37 -10.82
N GLN A 364 27.41 -6.09 -10.35
CA GLN A 364 26.04 -5.99 -10.82
C GLN A 364 25.19 -5.22 -9.81
N LEU A 365 24.22 -4.48 -10.34
CA LEU A 365 23.23 -3.74 -9.56
C LEU A 365 21.86 -4.39 -9.74
N THR A 366 21.23 -4.77 -8.64
CA THR A 366 19.81 -5.12 -8.61
C THR A 366 19.05 -3.98 -7.97
N LEU A 367 18.06 -3.46 -8.68
CA LEU A 367 17.17 -2.45 -8.15
C LEU A 367 15.82 -3.09 -7.82
N ASP A 368 15.19 -2.64 -6.75
CA ASP A 368 13.81 -3.01 -6.44
C ASP A 368 13.01 -1.90 -5.76
N SER A 369 11.70 -2.03 -5.85
CA SER A 369 10.73 -1.15 -5.21
C SER A 369 9.39 -1.87 -5.04
N ASP A 370 8.54 -1.35 -4.16
CA ASP A 370 7.15 -1.80 -3.97
C ASP A 370 6.20 -1.32 -5.08
N LYS A 371 6.66 -0.42 -5.95
CA LYS A 371 5.91 0.15 -7.06
C LYS A 371 6.71 0.08 -8.37
N SER A 372 6.01 0.18 -9.49
CA SER A 372 6.66 0.27 -10.80
C SER A 372 7.52 1.53 -10.88
N TYR A 373 8.72 1.40 -11.42
CA TYR A 373 9.64 2.51 -11.67
C TYR A 373 10.29 2.34 -13.04
N SER A 374 10.96 3.38 -13.51
CA SER A 374 11.82 3.29 -14.69
C SER A 374 13.17 3.93 -14.44
N VAL A 375 14.17 3.40 -15.12
CA VAL A 375 15.55 3.88 -15.06
C VAL A 375 15.99 4.24 -16.47
N GLN A 376 16.49 5.44 -16.66
CA GLN A 376 17.04 5.91 -17.93
C GLN A 376 18.50 6.29 -17.74
N ALA A 377 19.35 5.72 -18.59
CA ALA A 377 20.78 6.01 -18.60
C ALA A 377 21.09 7.12 -19.62
N SER A 378 21.87 8.12 -19.22
CA SER A 378 22.31 9.24 -20.04
C SER A 378 23.83 9.41 -19.91
N GLY A 379 24.52 9.73 -21.01
CA GLY A 379 25.96 10.05 -20.99
C GLY A 379 26.92 8.85 -20.90
N PHE A 380 26.43 7.61 -20.76
CA PHE A 380 27.29 6.43 -20.79
C PHE A 380 27.69 6.07 -22.23
N ALA A 381 29.00 5.96 -22.48
CA ALA A 381 29.58 5.51 -23.75
C ALA A 381 30.17 4.09 -23.64
N PHE A 382 29.41 3.16 -23.05
CA PHE A 382 29.80 1.75 -22.98
C PHE A 382 29.06 0.90 -24.00
N GLY A 383 29.80 0.01 -24.67
CA GLY A 383 29.24 -1.18 -25.29
C GLY A 383 28.52 -2.04 -24.23
N ALA A 384 27.41 -2.65 -24.64
CA ALA A 384 26.46 -3.41 -23.82
C ALA A 384 27.04 -4.12 -22.57
N GLY A 385 26.60 -3.72 -21.37
CA GLY A 385 26.65 -4.62 -20.19
C GLY A 385 26.78 -4.00 -18.79
N ALA A 386 26.93 -2.67 -18.64
CA ALA A 386 27.17 -2.07 -17.31
C ALA A 386 25.92 -1.91 -16.42
N VAL A 387 24.73 -2.14 -16.97
CA VAL A 387 23.51 -2.25 -16.18
C VAL A 387 22.83 -3.53 -16.59
N ALA A 388 22.70 -4.45 -15.64
CA ALA A 388 22.18 -5.80 -15.85
C ALA A 388 21.00 -5.81 -16.82
N ALA A 389 21.17 -6.53 -17.94
CA ALA A 389 20.25 -6.81 -19.05
C ALA A 389 18.83 -6.21 -18.92
N GLY A 390 18.74 -4.88 -18.97
CA GLY A 390 17.51 -4.18 -18.62
C GLY A 390 17.59 -2.69 -18.89
N VAL A 391 18.63 -1.99 -18.43
CA VAL A 391 18.86 -0.58 -18.79
C VAL A 391 19.69 -0.52 -20.06
N ALA A 392 19.09 -0.03 -21.14
CA ALA A 392 19.76 0.10 -22.43
C ALA A 392 21.12 0.79 -22.28
N ALA A 393 22.19 0.10 -22.70
CA ALA A 393 23.50 0.68 -22.86
C ALA A 393 23.41 1.77 -23.93
N SER A 394 23.59 3.02 -23.50
CA SER A 394 23.55 4.22 -24.33
C SER A 394 22.26 4.37 -25.17
N GLY A 395 21.19 4.86 -24.55
CA GLY A 395 19.97 5.22 -25.28
C GLY A 395 18.98 6.01 -24.44
N THR A 396 18.29 6.98 -25.05
CA THR A 396 17.25 7.82 -24.45
C THR A 396 15.98 7.06 -24.05
N THR A 397 15.97 5.73 -24.05
CA THR A 397 14.79 4.92 -23.76
C THR A 397 14.82 4.45 -22.30
N ALA A 398 13.84 4.89 -21.52
CA ALA A 398 13.68 4.46 -20.14
C ALA A 398 13.36 2.96 -20.07
N SER A 399 14.01 2.27 -19.16
CA SER A 399 13.82 0.84 -18.92
C SER A 399 12.95 0.63 -17.70
N GLY A 400 11.77 0.04 -17.92
CA GLY A 400 10.78 -0.19 -16.87
C GLY A 400 11.13 -1.39 -16.01
N SER A 401 10.83 -1.31 -14.72
CA SER A 401 10.90 -2.43 -13.79
C SER A 401 9.91 -3.53 -14.16
N THR A 402 10.31 -4.79 -14.03
CA THR A 402 9.42 -5.95 -14.20
C THR A 402 8.92 -6.45 -12.85
N LEU A 403 7.67 -6.91 -12.78
CA LEU A 403 7.12 -7.47 -11.55
C LEU A 403 7.66 -8.89 -11.30
N SER A 404 8.40 -9.06 -10.20
CA SER A 404 8.69 -10.36 -9.61
C SER A 404 7.58 -10.68 -8.61
N ALA A 405 6.59 -11.45 -9.05
CA ALA A 405 5.36 -11.72 -8.31
C ALA A 405 5.52 -12.76 -7.20
N VAL A 406 4.67 -12.70 -6.17
CA VAL A 406 4.63 -13.68 -5.07
C VAL A 406 4.34 -15.10 -5.56
N SER A 407 3.60 -15.26 -6.65
CA SER A 407 3.34 -16.57 -7.27
C SER A 407 4.61 -17.26 -7.80
N GLY A 408 5.66 -16.49 -8.08
CA GLY A 408 6.95 -16.97 -8.60
C GLY A 408 8.03 -17.17 -7.54
N LEU A 409 7.66 -17.23 -6.25
CA LEU A 409 8.62 -17.45 -5.17
C LEU A 409 9.28 -18.82 -5.29
N ASP A 410 10.61 -18.81 -5.28
CA ASP A 410 11.47 -19.99 -5.29
C ASP A 410 12.61 -19.75 -4.29
N VAL A 411 12.89 -20.75 -3.45
CA VAL A 411 13.97 -20.72 -2.44
C VAL A 411 14.95 -21.88 -2.61
N THR A 412 14.99 -22.55 -3.76
CA THR A 412 15.86 -23.71 -4.01
C THR A 412 17.36 -23.38 -4.04
N THR A 413 17.73 -22.12 -4.30
CA THR A 413 19.12 -21.65 -4.30
C THR A 413 19.31 -20.45 -3.36
N VAL A 414 20.54 -20.16 -2.93
CA VAL A 414 20.83 -18.96 -2.09
C VAL A 414 20.39 -17.69 -2.80
N ALA A 415 20.69 -17.58 -4.10
CA ALA A 415 20.31 -16.42 -4.91
C ALA A 415 18.79 -16.27 -4.99
N ASN A 416 18.06 -17.36 -5.23
CA ASN A 416 16.59 -17.34 -5.27
C ASN A 416 16.01 -17.03 -3.89
N ALA A 417 16.59 -17.54 -2.81
CA ALA A 417 16.16 -17.23 -1.44
C ALA A 417 16.35 -15.74 -1.09
N THR A 418 17.47 -15.12 -1.49
CA THR A 418 17.66 -13.66 -1.32
C THR A 418 16.66 -12.86 -2.16
N ASN A 419 16.37 -13.30 -3.39
CA ASN A 419 15.32 -12.68 -4.22
C ASN A 419 13.93 -12.82 -3.59
N ALA A 420 13.61 -14.00 -3.04
CA ALA A 420 12.37 -14.26 -2.33
C ALA A 420 12.18 -13.30 -1.15
N LEU A 421 13.25 -12.99 -0.39
CA LEU A 421 13.18 -11.98 0.68
C LEU A 421 12.78 -10.60 0.16
N ARG A 422 13.31 -10.17 -1.00
CA ARG A 422 12.96 -8.87 -1.61
C ARG A 422 11.50 -8.84 -2.07
N ILE A 423 11.03 -9.93 -2.69
CA ILE A 423 9.62 -10.09 -3.10
C ILE A 423 8.70 -10.05 -1.87
N VAL A 424 9.04 -10.79 -0.81
CA VAL A 424 8.23 -10.89 0.41
C VAL A 424 8.20 -9.58 1.19
N ASP A 425 9.33 -8.89 1.35
CA ASP A 425 9.39 -7.60 2.05
C ASP A 425 8.53 -6.54 1.33
N SER A 426 8.58 -6.52 -0.01
CA SER A 426 7.70 -5.68 -0.83
C SER A 426 6.22 -6.08 -0.70
N ALA A 427 5.94 -7.38 -0.71
CA ALA A 427 4.58 -7.91 -0.56
C ALA A 427 3.98 -7.58 0.81
N ILE A 428 4.76 -7.70 1.90
CA ILE A 428 4.35 -7.29 3.25
C ILE A 428 4.07 -5.78 3.26
N ALA A 429 4.93 -4.97 2.67
CA ALA A 429 4.71 -3.52 2.57
C ALA A 429 3.40 -3.18 1.81
N ALA A 430 3.10 -3.88 0.72
CA ALA A 430 1.86 -3.71 -0.03
C ALA A 430 0.62 -4.06 0.81
N ILE A 431 0.67 -5.18 1.55
CA ILE A 431 -0.40 -5.59 2.47
C ILE A 431 -0.56 -4.57 3.59
N SER A 432 0.51 -4.19 4.28
CA SER A 432 0.49 -3.17 5.34
C SER A 432 -0.07 -1.83 4.84
N GLY A 433 0.26 -1.43 3.61
CA GLY A 433 -0.29 -0.23 2.98
C GLY A 433 -1.81 -0.30 2.77
N GLN A 434 -2.34 -1.46 2.36
CA GLN A 434 -3.80 -1.64 2.26
C GLN A 434 -4.47 -1.72 3.63
N ARG A 435 -3.84 -2.38 4.60
CA ARG A 435 -4.34 -2.45 5.98
C ARG A 435 -4.49 -1.08 6.60
N ALA A 436 -3.49 -0.21 6.39
CA ALA A 436 -3.56 1.19 6.80
C ALA A 436 -4.74 1.94 6.14
N LYS A 437 -5.04 1.67 4.86
CA LYS A 437 -6.21 2.26 4.18
C LYS A 437 -7.53 1.77 4.79
N PHE A 438 -7.66 0.48 5.12
CA PHE A 438 -8.85 -0.03 5.79
C PHE A 438 -8.99 0.53 7.21
N GLY A 439 -7.90 0.67 7.96
CA GLY A 439 -7.90 1.33 9.27
C GLY A 439 -8.37 2.79 9.18
N ALA A 440 -7.82 3.57 8.23
CA ALA A 440 -8.25 4.95 8.01
C ALA A 440 -9.74 5.03 7.59
N LEU A 441 -10.21 4.07 6.79
CA LEU A 441 -11.61 3.97 6.37
C LEU A 441 -12.53 3.65 7.56
N GLN A 442 -12.14 2.74 8.46
CA GLN A 442 -12.87 2.44 9.70
C GLN A 442 -13.00 3.69 10.57
N SER A 443 -11.90 4.40 10.86
CA SER A 443 -11.94 5.63 11.64
C SER A 443 -12.82 6.72 11.00
N ARG A 444 -12.81 6.82 9.67
CA ARG A 444 -13.67 7.74 8.93
C ARG A 444 -15.14 7.37 9.06
N PHE A 445 -15.50 6.09 8.95
CA PHE A 445 -16.88 5.64 9.15
C PHE A 445 -17.35 5.84 10.59
N GLU A 446 -16.54 5.50 11.59
CA GLU A 446 -16.84 5.70 13.02
C GLU A 446 -17.10 7.18 13.36
N ALA A 447 -16.23 8.07 12.89
CA ALA A 447 -16.41 9.51 13.06
C ALA A 447 -17.71 10.01 12.38
N THR A 448 -18.01 9.46 11.20
CA THR A 448 -19.24 9.78 10.47
C THR A 448 -20.48 9.28 11.22
N ILE A 449 -20.45 8.05 11.77
CA ILE A 449 -21.54 7.48 12.57
C ILE A 449 -21.82 8.37 13.79
N SER A 450 -20.78 8.78 14.52
CA SER A 450 -20.92 9.68 15.67
C SER A 450 -21.58 11.01 15.27
N ASN A 451 -21.14 11.62 14.17
CA ASN A 451 -21.74 12.87 13.67
C ASN A 451 -23.21 12.69 13.25
N LEU A 452 -23.52 11.59 12.55
CA LEU A 452 -24.89 11.26 12.14
C LEU A 452 -25.80 11.01 13.34
N GLN A 453 -25.30 10.39 14.41
CA GLN A 453 -26.04 10.19 15.66
C GLN A 453 -26.41 11.54 16.28
N THR A 454 -25.44 12.42 16.49
CA THR A 454 -25.68 13.77 17.03
C THR A 454 -26.64 14.59 16.15
N THR A 455 -26.47 14.52 14.83
CA THR A 455 -27.35 15.24 13.89
C THR A 455 -28.78 14.69 13.95
N SER A 456 -28.94 13.37 13.99
CA SER A 456 -30.24 12.71 14.12
C SER A 456 -30.94 13.07 15.44
N GLU A 457 -30.20 13.14 16.54
CA GLU A 457 -30.71 13.55 17.85
C GLU A 457 -31.17 15.01 17.84
N ASN A 458 -30.34 15.93 17.34
CA ASN A 458 -30.68 17.35 17.23
C ASN A 458 -31.90 17.59 16.33
N MET A 459 -31.99 16.88 15.20
CA MET A 459 -33.16 16.95 14.31
C MET A 459 -34.41 16.36 14.97
N SER A 460 -34.27 15.30 15.77
CA SER A 460 -35.38 14.73 16.53
C SER A 460 -35.89 15.69 17.60
N ALA A 461 -34.98 16.36 18.32
CA ALA A 461 -35.31 17.40 19.29
C ALA A 461 -35.94 18.64 18.63
N ALA A 462 -35.49 19.03 17.43
CA ALA A 462 -36.10 20.10 16.64
C ALA A 462 -37.52 19.72 16.18
N ARG A 463 -37.70 18.48 15.71
CA ARG A 463 -39.03 17.96 15.31
C ARG A 463 -39.98 17.91 16.51
N SER A 464 -39.52 17.42 17.66
CA SER A 464 -40.33 17.35 18.89
C SER A 464 -40.87 18.73 19.30
N ARG A 465 -40.04 19.77 19.28
CA ARG A 465 -40.46 21.16 19.57
C ARG A 465 -41.54 21.70 18.62
N ILE A 466 -41.64 21.15 17.40
CA ILE A 466 -42.64 21.58 16.41
C ILE A 466 -43.91 20.72 16.52
N LEU A 467 -43.74 19.40 16.56
CA LEU A 467 -44.83 18.44 16.39
C LEU A 467 -45.45 17.99 17.72
N ASP A 468 -44.66 17.82 18.79
CA ASP A 468 -45.13 17.21 20.03
C ASP A 468 -45.90 18.24 20.88
N THR A 469 -46.86 17.74 21.66
CA THR A 469 -47.66 18.58 22.54
C THR A 469 -47.04 18.71 23.92
N ASP A 470 -47.17 19.90 24.53
CA ASP A 470 -46.94 20.08 25.95
C ASP A 470 -48.17 19.59 26.74
N TYR A 471 -48.03 18.46 27.41
CA TYR A 471 -49.10 17.85 28.20
C TYR A 471 -49.60 18.76 29.32
N ALA A 472 -48.74 19.56 29.96
CA ALA A 472 -49.14 20.45 31.04
C ALA A 472 -50.03 21.59 30.53
N ALA A 473 -49.65 22.18 29.39
CA ALA A 473 -50.45 23.24 28.77
C ALA A 473 -51.80 22.70 28.23
N GLU A 474 -51.79 21.53 27.59
CA GLU A 474 -53.00 20.98 26.98
C GLU A 474 -54.00 20.43 28.02
N THR A 475 -53.52 19.87 29.14
CA THR A 475 -54.39 19.48 30.26
C THR A 475 -55.05 20.69 30.94
N ALA A 476 -54.34 21.81 31.07
CA ALA A 476 -54.93 23.08 31.55
C ALA A 476 -56.01 23.60 30.58
N ASN A 477 -55.75 23.56 29.26
CA ASN A 477 -56.72 23.94 28.24
C ASN A 477 -57.95 23.02 28.21
N MET A 478 -57.76 21.71 28.34
CA MET A 478 -58.84 20.74 28.46
C MET A 478 -59.71 21.03 29.69
N THR A 479 -59.09 21.23 30.85
CA THR A 479 -59.80 21.53 32.11
C THR A 479 -60.59 22.83 31.99
N LYS A 480 -59.99 23.88 31.42
CA LYS A 480 -60.67 25.14 31.10
C LYS A 480 -61.85 24.91 30.14
N GLY A 481 -61.66 24.09 29.10
CA GLY A 481 -62.71 23.73 28.15
C GLY A 481 -63.89 23.01 28.79
N GLN A 482 -63.62 22.06 29.70
CA GLN A 482 -64.65 21.36 30.47
C GLN A 482 -65.44 22.31 31.39
N ILE A 483 -64.74 23.20 32.11
CA ILE A 483 -65.38 24.21 32.97
C ILE A 483 -66.23 25.18 32.14
N LEU A 484 -65.73 25.65 30.99
CA LEU A 484 -66.48 26.54 30.09
C LEU A 484 -67.68 25.84 29.44
N GLN A 485 -67.59 24.53 29.18
CA GLN A 485 -68.72 23.76 28.69
C GLN A 485 -69.82 23.66 29.76
N GLN A 486 -69.46 23.35 31.01
CA GLN A 486 -70.39 23.31 32.15
C GLN A 486 -71.02 24.70 32.43
N ALA A 487 -70.22 25.77 32.39
CA ALA A 487 -70.71 27.13 32.56
C ALA A 487 -71.59 27.59 31.38
N GLY A 488 -71.23 27.19 30.15
CA GLY A 488 -71.97 27.51 28.93
C GLY A 488 -73.35 26.86 28.88
N THR A 489 -73.47 25.60 29.32
CA THR A 489 -74.78 24.93 29.43
C THR A 489 -75.66 25.55 30.51
N ALA A 490 -75.08 25.92 31.66
CA ALA A 490 -75.80 26.64 32.72
C ALA A 490 -76.27 28.04 32.27
N MET A 491 -75.42 28.80 31.57
CA MET A 491 -75.77 30.11 31.02
C MET A 491 -76.78 30.03 29.88
N LEU A 492 -76.74 28.99 29.05
CA LEU A 492 -77.74 28.74 28.02
C LEU A 492 -79.09 28.38 28.63
N ALA A 493 -79.11 27.58 29.71
CA ALA A 493 -80.33 27.30 30.47
C ALA A 493 -80.91 28.59 31.10
N GLN A 494 -80.08 29.46 31.66
CA GLN A 494 -80.50 30.76 32.19
C GLN A 494 -80.98 31.72 31.09
N ALA A 495 -80.27 31.79 29.96
CA ALA A 495 -80.65 32.64 28.81
C ALA A 495 -81.98 32.20 28.19
N ASN A 496 -82.30 30.91 28.25
CA ASN A 496 -83.58 30.36 27.80
C ASN A 496 -84.74 30.60 28.78
N SER A 497 -84.48 30.96 30.05
CA SER A 497 -85.52 31.25 31.04
C SER A 497 -85.91 32.74 31.11
N LEU A 498 -85.07 33.66 30.60
CA LEU A 498 -85.35 35.11 30.52
C LEU A 498 -86.68 35.47 29.81
N PRO A 499 -87.07 34.85 28.67
CA PRO A 499 -88.36 35.12 28.04
C PRO A 499 -89.57 34.80 28.93
N ASN A 500 -89.44 33.86 29.88
CA ASN A 500 -90.52 33.52 30.81
C ASN A 500 -90.78 34.62 31.86
N GLN A 501 -89.80 35.49 32.13
CA GLN A 501 -89.97 36.66 33.01
C GLN A 501 -90.82 37.76 32.35
N VAL A 502 -90.88 37.79 31.01
CA VAL A 502 -91.76 38.71 30.27
C VAL A 502 -93.21 38.24 30.32
N LEU A 503 -93.45 36.92 30.34
CA LEU A 503 -94.78 36.35 30.57
C LEU A 503 -95.34 36.70 31.95
N SER A 504 -94.49 36.79 33.00
CA SER A 504 -94.94 37.23 34.33
C SER A 504 -95.29 38.72 34.42
N LEU A 505 -94.78 39.56 33.50
CA LEU A 505 -95.14 40.98 33.39
C LEU A 505 -96.40 41.22 32.53
N LEU A 506 -96.87 40.21 31.78
CA LEU A 506 -98.14 40.25 31.04
C LEU A 506 -99.31 39.61 31.83
N GLN A 507 -99.01 38.88 32.90
CA GLN A 507 -100.00 38.18 33.73
C GLN A 507 -100.28 38.87 35.08
N GLY A 508 -99.54 39.93 35.43
CA GLY A 508 -99.82 40.84 36.55
C GLY A 508 -100.13 42.23 36.03
#